data_AF-X0V739-F1
#
_entry.id   AF-X0V739-F1
#
_cell.length_a   1.000
_cell.length_b   1.000
_cell.length_c   1.000
_cell.angle_alpha   90.00
_cell.angle_beta   90.00
_cell.angle_gamma   90.00
#
_symmetry.space_group_name_H-M   'P 1'
#
loop_
_entity.id
_entity.type
_entity.pdbx_description
1 polymer ?
#
loop_
_entity_poly.entity_id
_entity_poly.type
_entity_poly.pdbx_seq_one_letter_code
_entity_poly.pdbx_strand_id
1 'polypeptide(L)'
;DPTVLFQGPMEILVFGKAGQTVGTYQAEVLSLNADAAGVPGVLLRESPTLSSLGEVTITDLGGGTWAIDSFFDIFTELSPDGGANWFADAAAGTTGHHLTLVPEPASAVLVLAGLALIGRRVRSRRG
;
A
#
# COMPACT_ATOMS: atom_id res chain seq x y z
N ASP A 1 -16.23 9.21 -17.75
CA ASP A 1 -14.79 9.49 -17.86
C ASP A 1 -14.00 8.21 -17.79
N PRO A 2 -13.03 7.97 -18.69
CA PRO A 2 -12.20 6.78 -18.61
C PRO A 2 -11.27 6.90 -17.39
N THR A 3 -11.41 5.98 -16.44
CA THR A 3 -10.47 5.83 -15.35
C THR A 3 -9.24 5.09 -15.86
N VAL A 4 -8.06 5.69 -15.72
CA VAL A 4 -6.78 5.01 -15.95
C VAL A 4 -6.33 4.40 -14.63
N LEU A 5 -6.10 3.09 -14.63
CA LEU A 5 -5.60 2.37 -13.47
C LEU A 5 -4.08 2.41 -13.48
N PHE A 6 -3.48 2.80 -12.36
CA PHE A 6 -2.04 2.67 -12.14
C PHE A 6 -1.81 1.48 -11.20
N GLN A 7 -0.89 0.60 -11.57
CA GLN A 7 -0.56 -0.58 -10.77
C GLN A 7 0.94 -0.72 -10.60
N GLY A 8 1.36 -1.00 -9.37
CA GLY A 8 2.74 -1.30 -9.06
C GLY A 8 3.02 -1.26 -7.56
N PRO A 9 4.25 -1.56 -7.17
CA PRO A 9 4.63 -1.62 -5.76
C PRO A 9 4.68 -0.22 -5.12
N MET A 10 4.39 -0.21 -3.82
CA MET A 10 4.63 0.89 -2.91
C MET A 10 5.40 0.36 -1.69
N GLU A 11 6.41 1.11 -1.25
CA GLU A 11 7.18 0.82 -0.06
C GLU A 11 6.96 1.91 0.99
N ILE A 12 6.68 1.49 2.22
CA ILE A 12 6.42 2.39 3.36
C ILE A 12 7.33 1.99 4.51
N LEU A 13 8.01 2.97 5.08
CA LEU A 13 8.77 2.83 6.33
C LEU A 13 7.96 3.40 7.48
N VAL A 14 7.79 2.62 8.56
CA VAL A 14 7.11 3.05 9.79
C VAL A 14 8.13 3.14 10.92
N PHE A 15 8.26 4.32 11.51
CA PHE A 15 9.26 4.61 12.54
C PHE A 15 8.74 4.27 13.94
N GLY A 16 9.62 3.82 14.84
CA GLY A 16 9.30 3.66 16.26
C GLY A 16 8.31 2.54 16.61
N LYS A 17 7.89 1.72 15.63
CA LYS A 17 6.95 0.61 15.81
C LYS A 17 7.51 -0.55 16.63
N ALA A 18 8.83 -0.75 16.64
CA ALA A 18 9.47 -1.97 17.15
C ALA A 18 9.05 -2.31 18.59
N GLY A 19 8.43 -3.49 18.77
CA GLY A 19 7.97 -3.99 20.06
C GLY A 19 6.61 -3.46 20.53
N GLN A 20 6.00 -2.51 19.81
CA GLN A 20 4.67 -1.98 20.11
C GLN A 20 3.65 -2.54 19.13
N THR A 21 2.51 -3.03 19.60
CA THR A 21 1.42 -3.57 18.76
C THR A 21 0.38 -2.51 18.41
N VAL A 22 0.23 -1.48 19.25
CA VAL A 22 -0.74 -0.39 19.11
C VAL A 22 -0.06 0.96 19.28
N GLY A 23 -0.66 2.00 18.70
CA GLY A 23 -0.19 3.37 18.81
C GLY A 23 -0.17 4.08 17.46
N THR A 24 0.30 5.31 17.52
CA THR A 24 0.42 6.21 16.38
C THR A 24 1.90 6.40 16.07
N TYR A 25 2.27 6.22 14.80
CA TYR A 25 3.65 6.18 14.35
C TYR A 25 3.83 7.08 13.14
N GLN A 26 4.93 7.84 13.15
CA GLN A 26 5.39 8.51 11.95
C GLN A 26 5.74 7.46 10.89
N ALA A 27 5.45 7.78 9.64
CA ALA A 27 5.76 6.94 8.50
C ALA A 27 6.19 7.78 7.29
N GLU A 28 6.85 7.13 6.35
CA GLU A 28 7.29 7.73 5.08
C GLU A 28 7.06 6.73 3.95
N VAL A 29 6.50 7.19 2.83
CA VAL A 29 6.49 6.42 1.59
C VAL A 29 7.87 6.58 0.95
N LEU A 30 8.64 5.49 0.91
CA LEU A 30 10.00 5.49 0.35
C LEU A 30 10.01 5.33 -1.16
N SER A 31 9.00 4.64 -1.70
CA SER A 31 8.83 4.51 -3.13
C SER A 31 7.38 4.21 -3.49
N LEU A 32 6.99 4.70 -4.65
CA LEU A 32 5.86 4.24 -5.44
C LEU A 32 6.39 4.15 -6.86
N ASN A 33 6.14 3.04 -7.54
CA ASN A 33 6.42 2.91 -8.97
C ASN A 33 5.24 2.17 -9.59
N ALA A 34 4.54 2.79 -10.53
CA ALA A 34 3.35 2.22 -11.13
C ALA A 34 3.27 2.51 -12.62
N ASP A 35 2.79 1.53 -13.37
CA ASP A 35 2.50 1.64 -14.80
C ASP A 35 1.01 1.91 -15.02
N ALA A 36 0.69 2.72 -16.03
CA ALA A 36 -0.69 2.89 -16.46
C ALA A 36 -1.19 1.67 -17.23
N ALA A 37 -2.16 0.96 -16.67
CA ALA A 37 -2.78 -0.20 -17.30
C ALA A 37 -3.43 0.19 -18.63
N GLY A 38 -3.01 -0.48 -19.71
CA GLY A 38 -3.54 -0.24 -21.05
C GLY A 38 -2.98 1.02 -21.74
N VAL A 39 -2.05 1.75 -21.11
CA VAL A 39 -1.38 2.92 -21.71
C VAL A 39 0.15 2.74 -21.61
N PRO A 40 0.77 2.08 -22.61
CA PRO A 40 2.21 1.82 -22.60
C PRO A 40 3.04 3.09 -22.48
N GLY A 41 4.07 3.05 -21.63
CA GLY A 41 5.02 4.15 -21.45
C GLY A 41 4.55 5.28 -20.55
N VAL A 42 3.31 5.22 -20.02
CA VAL A 42 2.86 6.14 -18.99
C VAL A 42 3.16 5.56 -17.61
N LEU A 43 3.98 6.26 -16.84
CA LEU A 43 4.49 5.84 -15.53
C LEU A 43 4.11 6.87 -14.47
N LEU A 44 3.92 6.40 -13.24
CA LEU A 44 3.75 7.21 -12.03
C LEU A 44 4.79 6.76 -11.02
N ARG A 45 5.45 7.70 -10.35
CA ARG A 45 6.37 7.40 -9.25
C ARG A 45 6.25 8.37 -8.09
N GLU A 46 6.83 8.00 -6.96
CA GLU A 46 7.13 8.92 -5.85
C GLU A 46 8.33 9.83 -6.21
N SER A 47 8.31 11.09 -5.76
CA SER A 47 9.33 12.06 -6.10
C SER A 47 10.67 11.75 -5.41
N PRO A 48 11.77 11.57 -6.16
CA PRO A 48 13.08 11.31 -5.56
C PRO A 48 13.68 12.49 -4.79
N THR A 49 13.00 13.63 -4.73
CA THR A 49 13.50 14.88 -4.13
C THR A 49 12.65 15.43 -3.00
N LEU A 50 11.44 14.90 -2.77
CA LEU A 50 10.50 15.38 -1.77
C LEU A 50 10.01 14.20 -0.91
N SER A 51 10.34 14.20 0.37
CA SER A 51 9.88 13.17 1.30
C SER A 51 8.35 13.16 1.41
N SER A 52 7.76 12.00 1.13
CA SER A 52 6.33 11.74 1.28
C SER A 52 6.00 11.25 2.70
N LEU A 53 5.72 12.18 3.60
CA LEU A 53 5.54 11.92 5.03
C LEU A 53 4.08 11.62 5.40
N GLY A 54 3.91 10.89 6.50
CA GLY A 54 2.58 10.57 7.01
C GLY A 54 2.59 9.96 8.40
N GLU A 55 1.43 9.43 8.75
CA GLU A 55 1.16 8.79 10.03
C GLU A 55 0.39 7.48 9.83
N VAL A 56 0.74 6.47 10.63
CA VAL A 56 0.01 5.21 10.72
C VAL A 56 -0.46 5.04 12.17
N THR A 57 -1.77 4.88 12.35
CA THR A 57 -2.39 4.59 13.64
C THR A 57 -2.90 3.16 13.66
N ILE A 58 -2.52 2.41 14.70
CA ILE A 58 -2.95 1.03 14.93
C ILE A 58 -3.71 0.97 16.25
N THR A 59 -4.99 0.63 16.16
CA THR A 59 -5.90 0.55 17.30
C THR A 59 -6.31 -0.91 17.51
N ASP A 60 -6.15 -1.43 18.72
CA ASP A 60 -6.74 -2.71 19.12
C ASP A 60 -8.23 -2.52 19.41
N LEU A 61 -9.07 -3.26 18.71
CA LEU A 61 -10.53 -3.25 18.88
C LEU A 61 -11.02 -4.34 19.86
N GLY A 62 -10.10 -5.14 20.39
CA GLY A 62 -10.38 -6.31 21.20
C GLY A 62 -10.65 -7.57 20.36
N GLY A 63 -10.66 -8.73 21.02
CA GLY A 63 -11.00 -10.01 20.37
C GLY A 63 -10.00 -10.47 19.30
N GLY A 64 -8.79 -9.92 19.27
CA GLY A 64 -7.78 -10.21 18.25
C GLY A 64 -8.02 -9.47 16.93
N THR A 65 -8.73 -8.34 16.97
CA THR A 65 -9.01 -7.49 15.81
C THR A 65 -8.34 -6.12 15.95
N TRP A 66 -7.91 -5.54 14.83
CA TRP A 66 -7.22 -4.25 14.79
C TRP A 66 -7.84 -3.35 13.72
N ALA A 67 -7.90 -2.05 14.01
CA ALA A 67 -8.07 -1.01 13.01
C ALA A 67 -6.69 -0.41 12.68
N ILE A 68 -6.43 -0.22 11.40
CA ILE A 68 -5.20 0.42 10.91
C ILE A 68 -5.63 1.55 10.00
N ASP A 69 -5.35 2.78 10.43
CA ASP A 69 -5.64 4.01 9.72
C ASP A 69 -4.33 4.66 9.31
N SER A 70 -4.28 5.27 8.13
CA SER A 70 -3.06 5.93 7.67
C SER A 70 -3.38 7.12 6.78
N PHE A 71 -2.55 8.16 6.88
CA PHE A 71 -2.61 9.34 6.04
C PHE A 71 -1.19 9.72 5.61
N PHE A 72 -1.02 10.05 4.34
CA PHE A 72 0.26 10.46 3.76
C PHE A 72 0.04 11.65 2.83
N ASP A 73 0.92 12.63 2.93
CA ASP A 73 1.12 13.61 1.87
C ASP A 73 2.15 13.02 0.90
N ILE A 74 1.69 12.59 -0.27
CA ILE A 74 2.55 11.91 -1.26
C ILE A 74 2.88 12.87 -2.40
N PHE A 75 4.17 13.07 -2.66
CA PHE A 75 4.65 13.82 -3.82
C PHE A 75 4.91 12.84 -4.96
N THR A 76 4.18 12.99 -6.05
CA THR A 76 4.30 12.10 -7.21
C THR A 76 4.80 12.81 -8.46
N GLU A 77 5.39 12.03 -9.35
CA GLU A 77 5.82 12.46 -10.68
C GLU A 77 5.24 11.52 -11.74
N LEU A 78 4.76 12.09 -12.85
CA LEU A 78 4.23 11.37 -14.00
C LEU A 78 5.23 11.43 -15.15
N SER A 79 5.44 10.32 -15.84
CA SER A 79 6.16 10.27 -17.11
C SER A 79 5.25 9.77 -18.23
N PRO A 80 5.08 10.52 -19.33
CA PRO A 80 4.32 10.07 -20.49
C PRO A 80 5.17 9.37 -21.57
N ASP A 81 6.48 9.26 -21.37
CA ASP A 81 7.46 8.88 -22.40
C ASP A 81 8.42 7.77 -21.96
N GLY A 82 7.94 6.85 -21.13
CA GLY A 82 8.71 5.67 -20.70
C GLY A 82 9.83 6.01 -19.72
N GLY A 83 9.70 7.10 -18.97
CA GLY A 83 10.63 7.52 -17.93
C GLY A 83 11.74 8.45 -18.42
N ALA A 84 11.66 8.95 -19.66
CA ALA A 84 12.65 9.88 -20.20
C ALA A 84 12.50 11.29 -19.58
N ASN A 85 11.27 11.74 -19.40
CA ASN A 85 10.93 12.97 -18.69
C ASN A 85 9.93 12.70 -17.57
N TRP A 86 10.08 13.43 -16.46
CA TRP A 86 9.23 13.34 -15.28
C TRP A 86 8.68 14.72 -14.93
N PHE A 87 7.37 14.77 -14.72
CA PHE A 87 6.64 15.98 -14.38
C PHE A 87 6.07 15.80 -12.99
N ALA A 88 6.45 16.66 -12.07
CA ALA A 88 5.79 16.74 -10.77
C ALA A 88 4.30 16.96 -10.97
N ASP A 89 3.49 16.33 -10.11
CA ASP A 89 2.07 16.65 -10.06
C ASP A 89 1.89 18.15 -9.82
N ALA A 90 1.48 18.86 -10.87
CA ALA A 90 1.35 20.32 -10.87
C ALA A 90 0.24 20.80 -9.92
N ALA A 91 -0.60 19.89 -9.42
CA ALA A 91 -1.63 20.18 -8.44
C ALA A 91 -1.20 19.94 -6.99
N ALA A 92 0.06 19.56 -6.72
CA ALA A 92 0.60 19.36 -5.37
C ALA A 92 0.24 20.55 -4.45
N GLY A 93 -0.80 20.35 -3.62
CA GLY A 93 -1.33 21.34 -2.68
C GLY A 93 -2.63 22.09 -3.05
N THR A 94 -3.24 21.88 -4.23
CA THR A 94 -4.50 22.55 -4.62
C THR A 94 -5.69 21.60 -4.82
N THR A 95 -5.43 20.33 -5.18
CA THR A 95 -6.47 19.29 -5.29
C THR A 95 -5.90 17.98 -4.77
N GLY A 96 -6.45 17.43 -3.69
CA GLY A 96 -6.02 16.13 -3.16
C GLY A 96 -6.51 15.00 -4.07
N HIS A 97 -5.61 14.10 -4.48
CA HIS A 97 -5.99 12.89 -5.20
C HIS A 97 -6.27 11.76 -4.20
N HIS A 98 -7.47 11.18 -4.23
CA HIS A 98 -7.84 10.05 -3.37
C HIS A 98 -7.35 8.74 -3.99
N LEU A 99 -6.34 8.11 -3.36
CA LEU A 99 -5.89 6.76 -3.69
C LEU A 99 -6.66 5.74 -2.83
N THR A 100 -7.31 4.76 -3.47
CA THR A 100 -7.86 3.61 -2.75
C THR A 100 -6.88 2.45 -2.86
N LEU A 101 -6.19 2.14 -1.77
CA LEU A 101 -5.41 0.91 -1.69
C LEU A 101 -6.38 -0.26 -1.60
N VAL A 102 -6.34 -1.15 -2.59
CA VAL A 102 -7.06 -2.43 -2.54
C VAL A 102 -6.06 -3.48 -2.07
N PRO A 103 -6.17 -3.99 -0.83
CA PRO A 103 -5.28 -5.05 -0.38
C PRO A 103 -5.44 -6.27 -1.29
N GLU A 104 -4.34 -6.81 -1.82
CA GLU A 104 -4.39 -8.16 -2.35
C GLU A 104 -4.74 -9.12 -1.21
N PRO A 105 -5.61 -10.13 -1.44
CA PRO A 105 -6.14 -10.93 -0.35
C PRO A 105 -5.08 -11.89 0.18
N ALA A 106 -4.20 -11.40 1.05
CA ALA A 106 -3.45 -12.23 2.00
C ALA A 106 -4.41 -13.14 2.80
N SER A 107 -5.67 -12.72 2.95
CA SER A 107 -6.79 -13.49 3.47
C SER A 107 -7.03 -14.81 2.72
N ALA A 108 -6.89 -14.85 1.39
CA ALA A 108 -7.14 -16.08 0.62
C ALA A 108 -6.06 -17.13 0.90
N VAL A 109 -4.79 -16.72 0.97
CA VAL A 109 -3.67 -17.60 1.32
C VAL A 109 -3.80 -18.11 2.76
N LEU A 110 -4.18 -17.24 3.70
CA LEU A 110 -4.43 -17.61 5.10
C LEU A 110 -5.60 -18.59 5.26
N VAL A 111 -6.70 -18.40 4.53
CA VAL A 111 -7.85 -19.31 4.55
C VAL A 111 -7.48 -20.68 3.98
N LEU A 112 -6.76 -20.73 2.86
CA LEU A 112 -6.30 -21.98 2.26
C LEU A 112 -5.31 -22.72 3.18
N ALA A 113 -4.39 -22.01 3.81
CA ALA A 113 -3.47 -22.57 4.79
C ALA A 113 -4.23 -23.13 6.02
N GLY A 114 -5.23 -22.39 6.52
CA GLY A 114 -6.09 -22.83 7.62
C GLY A 114 -6.86 -24.12 7.30
N LEU A 115 -7.49 -24.19 6.12
CA LEU A 115 -8.21 -25.37 5.68
C LEU A 115 -7.29 -26.60 5.49
N ALA A 116 -6.07 -26.39 4.98
CA ALA A 116 -5.09 -27.45 4.82
C ALA A 116 -4.63 -28.04 6.17
N LEU A 117 -4.44 -27.17 7.19
CA LEU A 117 -4.08 -27.60 8.54
C LEU A 117 -5.22 -28.37 9.22
N ILE A 118 -6.47 -27.94 9.04
CA ILE A 118 -7.66 -28.64 9.53
C ILE A 118 -7.80 -30.02 8.85
N GLY A 119 -7.64 -30.08 7.53
CA GLY A 119 -7.71 -31.33 6.76
C GLY A 119 -6.66 -32.36 7.20
N ARG A 120 -5.42 -31.92 7.46
CA ARG A 120 -4.35 -32.77 8.00
C ARG A 120 -4.68 -33.32 9.40
N ARG A 121 -5.26 -32.48 10.26
CA ARG A 121 -5.65 -32.88 11.62
C ARG A 121 -6.78 -33.91 11.64
N VAL A 122 -7.75 -33.81 10.73
CA VAL A 122 -8.84 -34.79 10.61
C VAL A 122 -8.34 -36.13 10.10
N ARG A 123 -7.39 -36.13 9.15
CA ARG A 123 -6.82 -37.35 8.58
C ARG A 123 -5.97 -38.14 9.57
N SER A 124 -5.23 -37.46 10.46
CA SER A 124 -4.41 -38.08 11.51
C SER A 124 -5.20 -38.79 12.61
N ARG A 125 -6.50 -38.50 12.79
CA ARG A 125 -7.34 -39.12 13.83
C ARG A 125 -8.12 -40.35 13.35
N ARG A 126 -7.98 -40.71 12.07
CA ARG A 126 -8.70 -41.82 11.43
C ARG A 126 -7.80 -43.01 11.05
N GLY A 127 -6.52 -42.98 11.42
CA GLY A 127 -5.59 -44.11 11.32
C GLY A 127 -5.06 -44.45 12.70
#